data_AF-A0A923VNZ5-F1
#
_entry.id   AF-A0A923VNZ5-F1
#
_cell.length_a   1.000
_cell.length_b   1.000
_cell.length_c   1.000
_cell.angle_alpha   90.00
_cell.angle_beta   90.00
_cell.angle_gamma   90.00
#
_symmetry.space_group_name_H-M   'P 1'
#
loop_
_entity.id
_entity.type
_entity.pdbx_description
1 polymer ?
#
loop_
_entity_poly.entity_id
_entity_poly.type
_entity_poly.pdbx_seq_one_letter_code
_entity_poly.pdbx_strand_id
1 'polypeptide(L)'
;MQSLVTVAHQLLKSRWLPHAAARRFRNSGPHSAWQSILTTVRDSMEPDRSPMWLLRKEMVEVVADCSDDVRNRMTRSIYRAGDAFDLWLLRSDLFHHVAQNKGQQEAKRRINGLLAFFANWLPKKQLIPL
;
A
#
# COMPACT_ATOMS: atom_id res chain seq x y z
N MET A 1 -47.77 11.44 13.68
CA MET A 1 -47.60 12.35 14.83
C MET A 1 -46.35 11.88 15.55
N GLN A 2 -45.24 12.62 15.41
CA GLN A 2 -44.58 13.36 16.50
C GLN A 2 -44.07 12.41 17.61
N SER A 3 -42.88 12.47 18.18
CA SER A 3 -41.68 13.32 18.08
C SER A 3 -40.78 12.81 19.23
N LEU A 4 -39.47 12.87 19.04
CA LEU A 4 -38.47 13.49 19.93
C LEU A 4 -38.64 13.29 21.46
N VAL A 5 -37.63 13.02 22.28
CA VAL A 5 -36.36 13.73 22.54
C VAL A 5 -35.69 12.84 23.61
N THR A 6 -34.39 12.60 23.67
CA THR A 6 -33.42 13.27 24.59
C THR A 6 -32.36 12.20 24.85
N VAL A 7 -31.07 12.38 24.57
CA VAL A 7 -30.06 13.01 25.43
C VAL A 7 -28.80 13.13 24.56
N ALA A 8 -28.48 14.35 24.12
CA ALA A 8 -27.43 15.22 24.66
C ALA A 8 -26.03 14.92 24.07
N HIS A 9 -25.55 15.71 23.11
CA HIS A 9 -24.95 17.03 23.29
C HIS A 9 -23.49 16.93 23.73
N GLN A 10 -22.56 17.00 22.76
CA GLN A 10 -21.33 17.73 22.98
C GLN A 10 -20.81 18.39 21.71
N LEU A 11 -21.22 19.66 21.61
CA LEU A 11 -20.58 20.74 20.88
C LEU A 11 -19.10 20.85 21.26
N LEU A 12 -18.24 21.18 20.28
CA LEU A 12 -17.53 22.46 20.19
C LEU A 12 -16.25 22.32 19.36
N LYS A 13 -16.28 22.83 18.13
CA LYS A 13 -15.50 24.01 17.71
C LYS A 13 -15.72 24.18 16.21
N SER A 14 -16.49 25.21 15.82
CA SER A 14 -15.93 26.45 15.27
C SER A 14 -15.27 26.19 13.91
N ARG A 15 -15.52 26.92 12.84
CA ARG A 15 -15.36 28.38 12.81
C ARG A 15 -15.52 28.77 11.31
N TRP A 16 -16.58 29.52 10.97
CA TRP A 16 -16.79 30.35 9.76
C TRP A 16 -16.87 29.70 8.36
N LEU A 17 -18.06 29.85 7.77
CA LEU A 17 -18.24 30.22 6.36
C LEU A 17 -17.89 31.71 6.19
N PRO A 18 -17.49 32.12 4.99
CA PRO A 18 -18.23 33.22 4.39
C PRO A 18 -18.75 32.90 2.98
N HIS A 19 -19.86 33.60 2.73
CA HIS A 19 -20.62 33.80 1.51
C HIS A 19 -19.81 34.02 0.21
N ALA A 20 -20.51 33.65 -0.87
CA ALA A 20 -20.50 34.28 -2.19
C ALA A 20 -19.35 33.98 -3.15
N ALA A 21 -19.65 33.20 -4.19
CA ALA A 21 -19.67 33.70 -5.57
C ALA A 21 -20.19 32.60 -6.51
N ALA A 22 -21.47 32.68 -6.88
CA ALA A 22 -22.01 31.88 -7.97
C ALA A 22 -21.60 32.49 -9.31
N ARG A 23 -20.92 31.66 -10.12
CA ARG A 23 -20.91 31.62 -11.60
C ARG A 23 -20.57 32.89 -12.38
N ARG A 24 -19.50 32.78 -13.17
CA ARG A 24 -19.58 32.77 -14.65
C ARG A 24 -18.25 32.24 -15.21
N PHE A 25 -18.10 30.91 -15.30
CA PHE A 25 -17.06 30.35 -16.16
C PHE A 25 -17.65 30.24 -17.57
N ARG A 26 -17.23 31.19 -18.41
CA ARG A 26 -17.57 31.28 -19.83
C ARG A 26 -16.69 30.28 -20.59
N ASN A 27 -17.32 29.53 -21.50
CA ASN A 27 -16.68 28.57 -22.41
C ASN A 27 -15.39 29.10 -23.05
N SER A 28 -14.30 28.34 -22.95
CA SER A 28 -13.12 28.43 -23.82
C SER A 28 -12.35 27.09 -23.81
N GLY A 29 -12.51 26.30 -24.88
CA GLY A 29 -11.54 25.33 -25.41
C GLY A 29 -11.26 24.01 -24.64
N PRO A 30 -11.70 22.84 -25.13
CA PRO A 30 -11.53 21.56 -24.42
C PRO A 30 -10.21 20.80 -24.66
N HIS A 31 -9.13 21.39 -25.18
CA HIS A 31 -7.94 20.59 -25.57
C HIS A 31 -6.64 20.82 -24.76
N SER A 32 -6.48 21.93 -24.02
CA SER A 32 -5.29 22.14 -23.18
C SER A 32 -5.51 21.84 -21.69
N ALA A 33 -6.75 21.90 -21.21
CA ALA A 33 -7.06 21.64 -19.79
C ALA A 33 -6.89 20.17 -19.40
N TRP A 34 -7.11 19.22 -20.32
CA TRP A 34 -6.84 17.81 -20.07
C TRP A 34 -5.34 17.48 -20.06
N GLN A 35 -4.50 18.26 -20.75
CA GLN A 35 -3.06 18.04 -20.70
C GLN A 35 -2.50 18.37 -19.31
N SER A 36 -2.98 19.46 -18.68
CA SER A 36 -2.60 19.81 -17.31
C SER A 36 -3.02 18.77 -16.28
N ILE A 37 -4.17 18.13 -16.50
CA ILE A 37 -4.66 17.02 -15.66
C ILE A 37 -3.76 15.78 -15.85
N LEU A 38 -3.38 15.44 -17.09
CA LEU A 38 -2.52 14.30 -17.38
C LEU A 38 -1.06 14.51 -16.90
N THR A 39 -0.53 15.73 -16.92
CA THR A 39 0.81 16.02 -16.38
C THR A 39 0.83 16.00 -14.85
N THR A 40 -0.27 16.43 -14.20
CA THR A 40 -0.39 16.38 -12.73
C THR A 40 -0.51 14.93 -12.21
N VAL A 41 -1.19 14.05 -12.96
CA VAL A 41 -1.29 12.62 -12.60
C VAL A 41 0.05 11.89 -12.82
N ARG A 42 0.87 12.32 -13.78
CA ARG A 42 2.18 11.71 -14.06
C ARG A 42 3.25 12.05 -13.02
N ASP A 43 3.16 13.19 -12.35
CA ASP A 43 4.13 13.62 -11.33
C ASP A 43 3.89 12.98 -9.94
N SER A 44 2.73 12.35 -9.74
CA SER A 44 2.37 11.69 -8.46
C SER A 44 2.78 10.21 -8.39
N MET A 45 3.41 9.67 -9.44
CA MET A 45 3.91 8.28 -9.50
C MET A 45 5.43 8.20 -9.32
N GLU A 46 6.07 9.16 -8.64
CA GLU A 46 7.40 8.85 -8.10
C GLU A 46 7.21 7.71 -7.09
N PRO A 47 7.81 6.52 -7.35
CA PRO A 47 7.74 5.44 -6.39
C PRO A 47 8.30 5.98 -5.08
N ASP A 48 7.50 5.91 -4.01
CA ASP A 48 7.96 6.23 -2.66
C ASP A 48 9.31 5.53 -2.45
N ARG A 49 10.41 6.29 -2.44
CA ARG A 49 11.76 5.72 -2.31
C ARG A 49 12.08 5.39 -0.86
N SER A 50 11.07 5.40 0.02
CA SER A 50 11.19 4.92 1.38
C SER A 50 11.83 3.53 1.40
N PRO A 51 12.77 3.29 2.32
CA PRO A 51 13.32 1.95 2.54
C PRO A 51 12.26 0.86 2.72
N MET A 52 11.07 1.22 3.23
CA MET A 52 9.95 0.28 3.39
C MET A 52 9.28 -0.10 2.07
N TRP A 53 9.18 0.84 1.12
CA TRP A 53 8.66 0.54 -0.22
C TRP A 53 9.55 -0.47 -0.94
N LEU A 54 10.88 -0.33 -0.81
CA LEU A 54 11.81 -1.27 -1.42
C LEU A 54 11.61 -2.68 -0.84
N LEU A 55 11.44 -2.79 0.48
CA LEU A 55 11.15 -4.06 1.15
C LEU A 55 9.87 -4.72 0.60
N ARG A 56 8.80 -3.92 0.45
CA ARG A 56 7.52 -4.39 -0.10
C ARG A 56 7.67 -4.83 -1.55
N LYS A 57 8.40 -4.08 -2.36
CA LYS A 57 8.68 -4.42 -3.76
C LYS A 57 9.38 -5.78 -3.86
N GLU A 58 10.47 -5.98 -3.12
CA GLU A 58 11.23 -7.24 -3.16
C GLU A 58 10.36 -8.43 -2.73
N MET A 59 9.47 -8.25 -1.75
CA MET A 59 8.53 -9.31 -1.37
C MET A 59 7.49 -9.64 -2.43
N VAL A 60 7.04 -8.65 -3.22
CA VAL A 60 6.12 -8.89 -4.34
C VAL A 60 6.82 -9.65 -5.46
N GLU A 61 8.09 -9.33 -5.75
CA GLU A 61 8.90 -10.04 -6.75
C GLU A 61 9.05 -11.53 -6.45
N VAL A 62 9.13 -11.92 -5.16
CA VAL A 62 9.21 -13.34 -4.76
C VAL A 62 8.05 -14.17 -5.30
N VAL A 63 6.85 -13.58 -5.42
CA VAL A 63 5.62 -14.22 -5.90
C VAL A 63 5.20 -13.80 -7.31
N ALA A 64 6.05 -13.09 -8.06
CA ALA A 64 5.72 -12.61 -9.40
C ALA A 64 5.31 -13.76 -10.34
N ASP A 65 6.01 -14.90 -10.24
CA ASP A 65 5.80 -16.09 -11.08
C ASP A 65 4.75 -17.07 -10.53
N CYS A 66 4.06 -16.71 -9.44
CA CYS A 66 2.95 -17.51 -8.90
C CYS A 66 1.65 -17.22 -9.66
N SER A 67 0.60 -17.99 -9.39
CA SER A 67 -0.72 -17.73 -9.98
C SER A 67 -1.25 -16.34 -9.62
N ASP A 68 -2.10 -15.79 -10.50
CA ASP A 68 -2.64 -14.43 -10.33
C ASP A 68 -3.38 -14.26 -9.00
N ASP A 69 -4.12 -15.27 -8.55
CA ASP A 69 -4.82 -15.24 -7.26
C ASP A 69 -3.84 -15.11 -6.08
N VAL A 70 -2.77 -15.91 -6.10
CA VAL A 70 -1.72 -15.87 -5.08
C VAL A 70 -1.02 -14.51 -5.11
N ARG A 71 -0.62 -14.03 -6.29
CA ARG A 71 0.03 -12.73 -6.45
C ARG A 71 -0.87 -11.61 -5.92
N ASN A 72 -2.14 -11.57 -6.32
CA ASN A 72 -3.09 -10.55 -5.87
C ASN A 72 -3.38 -10.61 -4.36
N ARG A 73 -3.46 -11.81 -3.77
CA ARG A 73 -3.63 -11.99 -2.32
C ARG A 73 -2.39 -11.50 -1.58
N MET A 74 -1.20 -11.98 -1.96
CA MET A 74 0.05 -11.66 -1.28
C MET A 74 0.41 -10.18 -1.41
N THR A 75 0.26 -9.60 -2.60
CA THR A 75 0.46 -8.16 -2.82
C THR A 75 -0.42 -7.33 -1.88
N ARG A 76 -1.71 -7.68 -1.73
CA ARG A 76 -2.59 -6.98 -0.78
C ARG A 76 -2.12 -7.12 0.66
N SER A 77 -1.69 -8.31 1.08
CA SER A 77 -1.16 -8.52 2.44
C SER A 77 0.11 -7.70 2.69
N ILE A 78 1.04 -7.68 1.72
CA ILE A 78 2.30 -6.91 1.79
C ILE A 78 2.03 -5.41 1.93
N TYR A 79 1.11 -4.85 1.15
CA TYR A 79 0.78 -3.43 1.25
C TYR A 79 -0.04 -3.06 2.50
N ARG A 80 -0.71 -4.03 3.13
CA ARG A 80 -1.43 -3.83 4.40
C ARG A 80 -0.54 -3.91 5.64
N ALA A 81 0.62 -4.55 5.54
CA ALA A 81 1.56 -4.65 6.65
C ALA A 81 2.05 -3.26 7.08
N GLY A 82 1.95 -2.96 8.37
CA GLY A 82 2.23 -1.63 8.91
C GLY A 82 3.73 -1.35 9.05
N ASP A 83 4.50 -2.40 9.36
CA ASP A 83 5.93 -2.31 9.60
C ASP A 83 6.72 -3.50 9.02
N ALA A 84 8.03 -3.49 9.23
CA ALA A 84 8.93 -4.53 8.76
C ALA A 84 8.74 -5.87 9.51
N PHE A 85 8.23 -5.87 10.74
CA PHE A 85 7.98 -7.10 11.49
C PHE A 85 6.77 -7.84 10.92
N ASP A 86 5.67 -7.12 10.64
CA ASP A 86 4.49 -7.64 9.95
C ASP A 86 4.86 -8.23 8.59
N LEU A 87 5.71 -7.53 7.83
CA LEU A 87 6.24 -8.01 6.55
C LEU A 87 7.06 -9.29 6.73
N TRP A 88 7.89 -9.38 7.77
CA TRP A 88 8.68 -10.58 8.04
C TRP A 88 7.81 -11.79 8.40
N LEU A 89 6.70 -11.60 9.10
CA LEU A 89 5.76 -12.69 9.39
C LEU A 89 5.13 -13.28 8.12
N LEU A 90 4.92 -12.47 7.08
CA LEU A 90 4.39 -12.94 5.79
C LEU A 90 5.37 -13.87 5.03
N ARG A 91 6.65 -13.95 5.43
CA ARG A 91 7.64 -14.80 4.76
C ARG A 91 7.25 -16.28 4.73
N SER A 92 6.57 -16.77 5.77
CA SER A 92 6.11 -18.15 5.85
C SER A 92 5.01 -18.42 4.82
N ASP A 93 4.06 -17.50 4.68
CA ASP A 93 3.03 -17.57 3.65
C ASP A 93 3.65 -17.50 2.25
N LEU A 94 4.58 -16.57 2.02
CA LEU A 94 5.32 -16.48 0.75
C LEU A 94 6.04 -17.80 0.45
N PHE A 95 6.71 -18.37 1.44
CA PHE A 95 7.40 -19.65 1.31
C PHE A 95 6.45 -20.76 0.84
N HIS A 96 5.30 -20.92 1.51
CA HIS A 96 4.34 -21.96 1.17
C HIS A 96 3.82 -21.80 -0.27
N HIS A 97 3.46 -20.58 -0.68
CA HIS A 97 2.97 -20.31 -2.03
C HIS A 97 4.01 -20.57 -3.11
N VAL A 98 5.25 -20.10 -2.90
CA VAL A 98 6.34 -20.34 -3.84
C VAL A 98 6.69 -21.83 -3.88
N ALA A 99 6.72 -22.51 -2.73
CA ALA A 99 7.05 -23.92 -2.67
C ALA A 99 6.02 -24.80 -3.37
N GLN A 100 4.73 -24.43 -3.30
CA GLN A 100 3.66 -25.11 -4.05
C GLN A 100 3.79 -24.91 -5.56
N ASN A 101 4.26 -23.74 -6.01
CA ASN A 101 4.33 -23.42 -7.44
C ASN A 101 5.66 -23.83 -8.10
N LYS A 102 6.78 -23.66 -7.40
CA LYS A 102 8.16 -23.83 -7.92
C LYS A 102 9.00 -24.86 -7.18
N GLY A 103 8.48 -25.43 -6.08
CA GLY A 103 9.20 -26.38 -5.25
C GLY A 103 9.95 -25.75 -4.07
N GLN A 104 10.24 -26.59 -3.08
CA GLN A 104 10.80 -26.19 -1.78
C GLN A 104 12.18 -25.52 -1.91
N GLN A 105 13.05 -26.02 -2.79
CA GLN A 105 14.41 -25.50 -2.96
C GLN A 105 14.40 -24.06 -3.47
N GLU A 106 13.55 -23.76 -4.46
CA GLU A 106 13.43 -22.42 -5.02
C GLU A 106 12.78 -21.45 -4.01
N ALA A 107 11.79 -21.93 -3.25
CA ALA A 107 11.19 -21.15 -2.17
C ALA A 107 12.23 -20.74 -1.11
N LYS A 108 13.07 -21.69 -0.66
CA LYS A 108 14.16 -21.39 0.29
C LYS A 108 15.13 -20.36 -0.29
N ARG A 109 15.55 -20.53 -1.55
CA ARG A 109 16.47 -19.60 -2.22
C ARG A 109 15.92 -18.17 -2.23
N ARG A 110 14.65 -17.99 -2.64
CA ARG A 110 14.01 -16.67 -2.72
C ARG A 110 13.82 -16.04 -1.33
N ILE A 111 13.29 -16.79 -0.36
CA ILE A 111 13.03 -16.26 0.98
C ILE A 111 14.34 -15.96 1.73
N ASN A 112 15.36 -16.81 1.60
CA ASN A 112 16.66 -16.53 2.22
C ASN A 112 17.36 -15.33 1.57
N GLY A 113 17.10 -15.05 0.29
CA GLY A 113 17.52 -13.80 -0.37
C GLY A 113 16.94 -12.55 0.29
N LEU A 114 15.75 -12.62 0.91
CA LEU A 114 15.14 -11.50 1.61
C LEU A 114 15.88 -11.11 2.90
N LEU A 115 16.62 -12.03 3.54
CA LEU A 115 17.27 -11.79 4.84
C LEU A 115 18.13 -10.52 4.85
N ALA A 116 18.85 -10.25 3.76
CA ALA A 116 19.70 -9.07 3.63
C ALA A 116 18.90 -7.76 3.68
N PHE A 117 17.69 -7.75 3.13
CA PHE A 117 16.82 -6.58 3.13
C PHE A 117 16.23 -6.29 4.50
N PHE A 118 16.00 -7.33 5.32
CA PHE A 118 15.49 -7.21 6.69
C PHE A 118 16.59 -7.00 7.75
N ALA A 119 17.87 -7.12 7.40
CA ALA A 119 19.01 -7.02 8.31
C ALA A 119 19.07 -5.71 9.13
N ASN A 120 18.60 -4.62 8.53
CA ASN A 120 18.59 -3.29 9.16
C ASN A 120 17.28 -2.97 9.89
N TRP A 121 16.28 -3.85 9.82
CA TRP A 121 14.95 -3.64 10.39
C TRP A 121 14.68 -4.54 11.59
N LEU A 122 15.29 -5.73 11.61
CA LEU A 122 15.05 -6.74 12.62
C LEU A 122 16.33 -7.13 13.33
N PRO A 123 16.25 -7.44 14.64
CA PRO A 123 17.38 -8.04 15.36
C PRO A 123 17.85 -9.32 14.69
N LYS A 124 19.18 -9.52 14.59
CA LYS A 124 19.78 -10.71 13.97
C LYS A 124 19.22 -12.05 14.48
N LYS A 125 18.84 -12.11 15.76
CA LYS A 125 18.21 -13.29 16.38
C LYS A 125 16.85 -13.69 15.75
N GLN A 126 16.18 -12.78 15.06
CA GLN A 126 14.89 -13.02 14.39
C GLN A 126 15.06 -13.36 12.89
N LEU A 127 16.24 -13.12 12.32
CA LEU A 127 16.56 -13.35 10.91
C LEU A 127 17.09 -14.77 10.71
N ILE A 128 16.21 -15.74 10.95
CA ILE A 128 16.53 -17.16 10.85
C ILE A 128 16.21 -17.65 9.43
N PRO A 129 17.17 -18.23 8.69
CA PRO A 129 16.92 -18.80 7.37
C PRO A 129 15.96 -20.00 7.43
N LEU A 130 15.23 -20.24 6.35
CA LEU A 130 14.33 -21.39 6.16
C LEU A 130 15.01 -22.54 5.40
#